data_AF-M3HPI6-F1
#
_entry.id   AF-M3HPI6-F1
#
_cell.length_a   1.000
_cell.length_b   1.000
_cell.length_c   1.000
_cell.angle_alpha   90.00
_cell.angle_beta   90.00
_cell.angle_gamma   90.00
#
_symmetry.space_group_name_H-M   'P 1'
#
loop_
_entity.id
_entity.type
_entity.pdbx_description
1 polymer ?
#
loop_
_entity_poly.entity_id
_entity_poly.type
_entity_poly.pdbx_seq_one_letter_code
_entity_poly.pdbx_strand_id
1 'polypeptide(L)' 'MKGTETEVQTRILEKLEPALSSSIRLESDSMGPISLAEMETAQNGILEKLRDEIEEGSIKFWRAT' A
#
# COMPACT_ATOMS: atom_id res chain seq x y z
N MET A 1 5.05 0.06 -2.34
CA MET A 1 6.20 -0.75 -1.85
C MET A 1 7.47 0.06 -1.90
N LYS A 2 7.85 0.61 -3.06
CA LYS A 2 8.92 1.61 -3.11
C LYS A 2 8.56 2.84 -2.25
N GLY A 3 9.53 3.31 -1.45
CA GLY A 3 9.35 4.41 -0.49
C GLY A 3 8.50 4.13 0.73
N THR A 4 8.13 2.87 0.97
CA THR A 4 7.44 2.46 2.19
C THR A 4 8.45 1.83 3.15
N GLU A 5 8.30 2.04 4.46
CA GLU A 5 9.14 1.38 5.46
C GLU A 5 9.01 -0.15 5.39
N THR A 6 10.12 -0.87 5.56
CA THR A 6 10.16 -2.35 5.46
C THR A 6 9.17 -3.04 6.40
N GLU A 7 8.98 -2.50 7.60
CA GLU A 7 8.01 -3.00 8.57
C GLU A 7 6.58 -2.90 8.01
N VAL A 8 6.20 -1.75 7.48
CA VAL A 8 4.88 -1.52 6.88
C VAL A 8 4.67 -2.41 5.65
N GLN A 9 5.69 -2.56 4.80
CA GLN A 9 5.63 -3.50 3.67
C GLN A 9 5.36 -4.94 4.13
N THR A 10 6.05 -5.38 5.18
CA THR A 10 5.88 -6.73 5.73
C THR A 10 4.46 -6.93 6.24
N ARG A 11 3.94 -5.99 7.04
CA ARG A 11 2.57 -6.03 7.58
C ARG A 11 1.49 -6.04 6.50
N ILE A 12 1.73 -5.40 5.36
CA ILE A 12 0.80 -5.42 4.21
C ILE A 12 0.85 -6.79 3.55
N LEU A 13 2.05 -7.29 3.22
CA LEU A 13 2.22 -8.54 2.48
C LEU A 13 1.73 -9.77 3.27
N GLU A 14 1.83 -9.75 4.60
CA GLU A 14 1.30 -10.80 5.50
C GLU A 14 -0.23 -10.94 5.44
N LYS A 15 -0.95 -9.89 5.01
CA LYS A 15 -2.42 -9.92 4.87
C LYS A 15 -2.89 -10.44 3.52
N LEU A 16 -1.98 -10.70 2.59
CA LEU A 16 -2.29 -11.14 1.23
C LEU A 16 -2.07 -12.63 1.09
N GLU A 17 -2.78 -13.25 0.15
CA GLU A 17 -2.52 -14.64 -0.21
C GLU A 17 -1.06 -14.81 -0.70
N PRO A 18 -0.41 -15.96 -0.42
CA PRO A 18 1.01 -16.16 -0.74
C PRO A 18 1.36 -15.96 -2.22
N ALA A 19 0.45 -16.32 -3.14
CA ALA A 19 0.65 -16.11 -4.57
C ALA A 19 0.68 -14.62 -4.92
N LEU A 20 -0.27 -13.84 -4.38
CA LEU A 20 -0.38 -12.40 -4.63
C LEU A 20 0.82 -11.64 -4.03
N SER A 21 1.21 -11.97 -2.79
CA SER A 21 2.38 -11.34 -2.17
C SER A 21 3.68 -11.64 -2.93
N SER A 22 3.84 -12.85 -3.47
CA SER A 22 4.98 -13.22 -4.31
C SER A 22 5.01 -12.43 -5.62
N SER A 23 3.87 -12.27 -6.30
CA SER A 23 3.76 -11.46 -7.51
C SER A 23 4.10 -9.99 -7.27
N ILE A 24 3.61 -9.40 -6.18
CA ILE A 24 3.90 -8.00 -5.82
C ILE A 24 5.39 -7.79 -5.54
N ARG A 25 6.05 -8.74 -4.87
CA ARG A 25 7.50 -8.68 -4.64
C ARG A 25 8.27 -8.71 -5.97
N LEU A 26 7.92 -9.65 -6.84
CA LEU A 26 8.56 -9.78 -8.15
C LEU A 26 8.38 -8.51 -8.99
N GLU A 27 7.17 -7.95 -9.02
CA GLU A 27 6.89 -6.69 -9.72
C GLU A 27 7.74 -5.56 -9.15
N SER A 28 7.69 -5.35 -7.84
CA SER A 28 8.48 -4.33 -7.14
C SER A 28 9.98 -4.46 -7.42
N ASP A 29 10.53 -5.67 -7.42
CA ASP A 29 11.95 -5.91 -7.70
C ASP A 29 12.31 -5.66 -9.17
N SER A 30 11.33 -5.82 -10.07
CA SER A 30 11.48 -5.56 -11.50
C SER A 30 11.27 -4.09 -11.88
N MET A 31 10.72 -3.27 -10.98
CA MET A 31 10.58 -1.84 -11.21
C MET A 31 11.97 -1.19 -11.26
N GLY A 32 12.25 -0.48 -12.36
CA GLY A 32 13.43 0.36 -12.48
C GLY A 32 13.42 1.56 -11.52
N PRO A 33 14.29 2.56 -11.74
CA PRO A 33 14.27 3.78 -10.95
C PRO A 33 12.90 4.46 -11.05
N ILE A 34 12.35 4.87 -9.89
CA ILE A 34 11.08 5.60 -9.79
C ILE A 34 11.36 6.94 -9.13
N SER A 35 10.75 8.01 -9.65
CA SER A 35 10.85 9.34 -9.06
C SER A 35 10.00 9.48 -7.79
N LEU A 36 10.40 10.42 -6.92
CA LEU A 36 9.61 10.75 -5.73
C LEU A 36 8.18 11.18 -6.09
N ALA A 37 8.00 11.95 -7.16
CA ALA A 37 6.69 12.42 -7.61
C ALA A 37 5.77 11.26 -8.04
N GLU A 38 6.30 10.25 -8.71
CA GLU A 38 5.54 9.03 -9.06
C GLU A 38 5.12 8.26 -7.80
N MET A 39 6.01 8.19 -6.81
CA MET A 39 5.75 7.53 -5.53
C MET A 39 4.66 8.25 -4.73
N GLU A 40 4.73 9.58 -4.63
CA GLU A 40 3.72 10.41 -3.97
C GLU A 40 2.37 10.30 -4.68
N THR A 41 2.35 10.31 -6.02
CA THR A 41 1.12 10.13 -6.81
C THR A 41 0.46 8.78 -6.51
N ALA A 42 1.25 7.70 -6.46
CA ALA A 42 0.73 6.37 -6.13
C ALA A 42 0.20 6.30 -4.69
N GLN A 43 0.90 6.93 -3.73
CA GLN A 43 0.45 6.98 -2.33
C GLN A 43 -0.83 7.80 -2.17
N ASN A 44 -0.96 8.93 -2.87
CA ASN A 44 -2.17 9.75 -2.86
C ASN A 44 -3.38 8.98 -3.39
N GLY A 45 -3.22 8.18 -4.46
CA GLY A 45 -4.31 7.34 -4.96
C GLY A 45 -4.82 6.32 -3.92
N ILE A 46 -3.93 5.77 -3.10
CA ILE A 46 -4.31 4.88 -1.99
C ILE A 46 -5.08 5.65 -0.90
N LEU A 47 -4.64 6.86 -0.56
CA LEU A 47 -5.30 7.70 0.44
C LEU A 47 -6.67 8.19 0.00
N GLU A 48 -6.83 8.52 -1.29
CA GLU A 48 -8.13 8.86 -1.88
C GLU A 48 -9.08 7.68 -1.78
N LYS A 49 -8.65 6.48 -2.17
CA LYS A 49 -9.49 5.29 -2.04
C LYS A 49 -9.84 5.00 -0.57
N LEU A 50 -8.89 5.17 0.35
CA LEU A 50 -9.15 5.02 1.77
C LEU A 50 -10.20 6.03 2.27
N ARG A 51 -10.12 7.30 1.85
CA ARG A 51 -11.10 8.32 2.18
C ARG A 51 -12.50 7.91 1.70
N ASP A 52 -12.61 7.48 0.45
CA ASP A 52 -13.90 7.11 -0.13
C ASP A 52 -14.53 5.93 0.64
N GLU A 53 -13.74 4.92 1.01
CA GLU A 53 -14.20 3.77 1.83
C GLU A 53 -14.64 4.19 3.26
N ILE A 54 -14.01 5.22 3.83
CA ILE A 54 -14.43 5.78 5.13
C ILE A 54 -15.76 6.52 4.99
N GLU A 55 -15.91 7.33 3.94
CA GLU A 55 -17.14 8.08 3.66
C GLU A 55 -18.33 7.14 3.37
N GLU A 56 -18.07 6.02 2.68
CA GLU A 56 -19.04 4.94 2.46
C GLU A 56 -19.32 4.11 3.73
N GLY A 57 -18.49 4.25 4.77
CA GLY A 57 -18.64 3.58 6.05
C GLY A 57 -18.18 2.12 6.07
N SER A 58 -17.49 1.65 5.02
CA SER A 58 -16.93 0.31 4.92
C SER A 58 -15.69 0.15 5.83
N ILE A 59 -14.93 1.24 6.03
CA ILE A 59 -13.78 1.30 6.93
C ILE A 59 -14.07 2.26 8.08
N LYS A 60 -13.89 1.78 9.32
CA LYS A 60 -13.98 2.60 10.53
C LYS A 60 -12.62 2.75 11.19
N PHE A 61 -12.20 3.98 11.44
CA PHE A 61 -11.04 4.23 12.29
C PHE A 61 -11.40 3.99 13.75
N TRP A 62 -10.81 2.95 14.31
CA TRP A 62 -10.77 2.79 15.76
C TRP A 62 -9.55 3.54 16.26
N ARG A 63 -9.74 4.58 17.07
CA ARG A 63 -8.64 5.08 17.89
C ARG A 63 -8.29 3.97 18.87
N ALA A 64 -7.10 3.40 18.74
CA ALA A 64 -6.53 2.58 19.80
C ALA A 64 -6.43 3.49 21.03
N THR A 65 -7.30 3.23 22.01
CA THR A 65 -7.30 3.92 23.30
C THR A 65 -6.39 3.16 24.25
#